data_AF-A0A9D6Q127-F1
#
_entry.id   AF-A0A9D6Q127-F1
#
_cell.length_a   1.000
_cell.length_b   1.000
_cell.length_c   1.000
_cell.angle_alpha   90.00
_cell.angle_beta   90.00
_cell.angle_gamma   90.00
#
_symmetry.space_group_name_H-M   'P 1'
#
loop_
_entity.id
_entity.type
_entity.pdbx_description
1 polymer ?
#
loop_
_entity_poly.entity_id
_entity_poly.type
_entity_poly.pdbx_seq_one_letter_code
_entity_poly.pdbx_strand_id
1 'polypeptide(L)'
;MERDIFLWLKRPVIAEMRAVLEWAHERALRRDIRCDGPDWRKKYPSDRSFEDILSHINQKAKGFFRIIVRKGWLGFMVNKEDCDILDIGIHCVRIRDKKYYLNLYLEAALLKALKRRFALTEKLCS
;
A
#
# COMPACT_ATOMS: atom_id res chain seq x y z
N MET A 1 -18.16 -13.74 -6.83
CA MET A 1 -17.22 -12.74 -6.30
C MET A 1 -15.82 -13.24 -6.57
N GLU A 2 -15.05 -12.56 -7.41
CA GLU A 2 -13.63 -12.84 -7.57
C GLU A 2 -12.89 -12.55 -6.25
N ARG A 3 -11.87 -13.33 -5.92
CA ARG A 3 -11.09 -13.15 -4.69
C ARG A 3 -9.94 -12.17 -4.92
N ASP A 4 -9.67 -11.32 -3.92
CA ASP A 4 -8.48 -10.48 -3.88
C ASP A 4 -7.19 -11.30 -4.11
N ILE A 5 -6.26 -10.75 -4.88
CA ILE A 5 -4.97 -11.40 -5.16
C ILE A 5 -3.89 -10.74 -4.29
N PHE A 6 -3.29 -11.53 -3.41
CA PHE A 6 -2.21 -11.07 -2.54
C PHE A 6 -0.85 -11.35 -3.17
N LEU A 7 -0.04 -10.30 -3.28
CA LEU A 7 1.29 -10.32 -3.87
C LEU A 7 2.34 -10.05 -2.80
N TRP A 8 3.43 -10.81 -2.86
CA TRP A 8 4.53 -10.72 -1.92
C TRP A 8 5.85 -10.47 -2.65
N LEU A 9 6.73 -9.66 -2.07
CA LEU A 9 8.12 -9.55 -2.52
C LEU A 9 8.85 -10.86 -2.22
N LYS A 10 9.51 -11.45 -3.23
CA LYS A 10 10.35 -12.65 -3.04
C LYS A 10 11.49 -12.40 -2.06
N ARG A 11 12.00 -11.16 -2.03
CA ARG A 11 13.02 -10.70 -1.07
C ARG A 11 12.53 -9.42 -0.39
N PRO A 12 11.77 -9.51 0.70
CA PRO A 12 11.16 -8.35 1.34
C PRO A 12 12.17 -7.59 2.21
N VAL A 13 13.24 -7.04 1.64
CA VAL A 13 14.16 -6.15 2.36
C VAL A 13 13.58 -4.73 2.42
N ILE A 14 13.97 -3.93 3.42
CA ILE A 14 13.45 -2.57 3.61
C ILE A 14 13.65 -1.71 2.35
N ALA A 15 14.81 -1.83 1.70
CA ALA A 15 15.13 -1.08 0.48
C ALA A 15 14.15 -1.39 -0.67
N GLU A 16 13.88 -2.68 -0.91
CA GLU A 16 12.90 -3.13 -1.92
C GLU A 16 11.49 -2.60 -1.60
N MET A 17 11.07 -2.68 -0.34
CA MET A 17 9.76 -2.17 0.06
C MET A 17 9.63 -0.66 -0.16
N ARG A 18 10.67 0.11 0.20
CA ARG A 18 10.69 1.56 -0.04
C ARG A 18 10.62 1.86 -1.52
N ALA A 19 11.39 1.15 -2.34
CA ALA A 19 11.37 1.32 -3.79
C ALA A 19 9.99 0.99 -4.40
N VAL A 20 9.28 -0.03 -3.89
CA VAL A 20 7.90 -0.30 -4.31
C VAL A 20 6.95 0.84 -3.93
N LEU A 21 7.05 1.35 -2.70
CA LEU A 21 6.21 2.45 -2.23
C LEU A 21 6.47 3.74 -3.00
N GLU A 22 7.73 4.08 -3.28
CA GLU A 22 8.10 5.23 -4.12
C GLU A 22 7.54 5.08 -5.53
N TRP A 23 7.78 3.93 -6.16
CA TRP A 23 7.26 3.64 -7.50
C TRP A 23 5.74 3.74 -7.56
N ALA A 24 5.06 3.26 -6.53
CA ALA A 24 3.61 3.31 -6.40
C ALA A 24 3.12 4.73 -6.16
N HIS A 25 3.83 5.54 -5.35
CA HIS A 25 3.45 6.90 -5.02
C HIS A 25 3.40 7.79 -6.26
N GLU A 26 4.41 7.68 -7.14
CA GLU A 26 4.48 8.40 -8.41
C GLU A 26 3.33 8.10 -9.37
N ARG A 27 2.69 6.93 -9.25
CA ARG A 27 1.67 6.41 -10.19
C ARG A 27 0.28 6.26 -9.57
N ALA A 28 0.14 6.61 -8.29
CA ALA A 28 -1.11 6.46 -7.57
C ALA A 28 -2.17 7.43 -8.09
N LEU A 29 -3.34 6.88 -8.42
CA LEU A 29 -4.56 7.66 -8.66
C LEU A 29 -4.99 8.37 -7.37
N ARG A 30 -4.79 7.70 -6.24
CA ARG A 30 -5.14 8.21 -4.91
C ARG A 30 -4.14 7.77 -3.86
N ARG A 31 -3.78 8.70 -2.98
CA ARG A 31 -2.80 8.53 -1.91
C ARG A 31 -3.48 8.80 -0.58
N ASP A 32 -3.68 7.74 0.18
CA ASP A 32 -4.26 7.81 1.52
C ASP A 32 -3.15 7.67 2.56
N ILE A 33 -2.69 8.81 3.06
CA ILE A 33 -1.66 8.90 4.08
C ILE A 33 -2.35 9.35 5.38
N ARG A 34 -2.38 8.45 6.36
CA ARG A 34 -3.13 8.67 7.60
C ARG A 34 -2.26 8.43 8.83
N CYS A 35 -2.65 8.99 9.96
CA CYS A 35 -2.06 8.71 11.26
C CYS A 35 -3.12 8.42 12.32
N ASP A 36 -2.68 7.83 13.43
CA ASP A 36 -3.48 7.81 14.65
C ASP A 36 -3.69 9.24 15.16
N GLY A 37 -4.89 9.54 15.65
CA GLY A 37 -5.18 10.80 16.34
C GLY A 37 -5.37 10.60 17.84
N PRO A 38 -5.93 11.60 18.54
CA PRO A 38 -6.23 11.53 19.97
C PRO A 38 -7.16 10.35 20.30
N ASP A 39 -8.09 10.04 19.39
CA ASP A 39 -8.90 8.83 19.44
C ASP A 39 -8.27 7.75 18.55
N TRP A 40 -7.73 6.70 19.19
CA TRP A 40 -7.07 5.58 18.51
C TRP A 40 -8.00 4.80 17.56
N ARG A 41 -9.32 4.95 17.70
CA ARG A 41 -10.31 4.30 16.81
C ARG A 41 -10.45 5.05 15.48
N LYS A 42 -10.01 6.31 15.40
CA LYS A 42 -10.11 7.14 14.20
C LYS A 42 -8.74 7.34 13.56
N LYS A 43 -8.71 7.25 12.23
CA LYS A 43 -7.55 7.60 11.42
C LYS A 43 -7.75 9.00 10.88
N TYR A 44 -6.73 9.85 11.03
CA TYR A 44 -6.76 11.23 10.58
C TYR A 44 -5.81 11.40 9.40
N PRO A 45 -6.00 12.42 8.54
CA PRO A 45 -4.98 12.81 7.56
C PRO A 45 -3.63 12.96 8.25
N SER A 46 -2.58 12.44 7.62
CA SER A 46 -1.23 12.49 8.17
C SER A 46 -0.74 13.92 8.35
N ASP A 47 -0.11 14.19 9.49
CA ASP A 47 0.67 15.41 9.74
C ASP A 47 2.10 15.33 9.17
N ARG A 48 2.48 14.21 8.54
CA ARG A 48 3.78 13.95 7.92
C ARG A 48 3.67 13.71 6.42
N SER A 49 4.72 14.08 5.69
CA SER A 49 4.84 13.79 4.27
C SER A 49 5.08 12.30 4.02
N PHE A 50 4.89 11.88 2.77
CA PHE A 50 5.19 10.52 2.35
C PHE A 50 6.66 10.16 2.58
N GLU A 51 7.58 11.06 2.22
CA GLU A 51 9.04 10.89 2.30
C GLU A 51 9.49 10.74 3.75
N ASP A 52 8.93 11.54 4.66
CA ASP A 52 9.22 11.44 6.09
C ASP A 52 8.79 10.06 6.61
N ILE A 53 7.57 9.61 6.29
CA ILE A 53 7.10 8.28 6.70
C ILE A 53 7.95 7.16 6.10
N LEU A 54 8.30 7.27 4.82
CA LEU A 54 9.10 6.30 4.10
C LEU A 54 10.48 6.10 4.76
N SER A 55 11.12 7.20 5.19
CA SER A 55 12.42 7.17 5.86
C SER A 55 12.41 6.42 7.20
N HIS A 56 11.24 6.34 7.85
CA HIS A 56 11.03 5.65 9.14
C HIS A 56 10.63 4.17 9.01
N ILE A 57 10.45 3.65 7.80
CA ILE A 57 10.16 2.23 7.59
C ILE A 57 11.36 1.40 8.05
N ASN A 58 11.12 0.51 9.01
CA ASN A 58 12.12 -0.36 9.63
C ASN A 58 11.66 -1.83 9.63
N GLN A 59 12.42 -2.72 10.29
CA GLN A 59 12.10 -4.15 10.35
C GLN A 59 10.76 -4.46 11.04
N LYS A 60 10.29 -3.59 11.96
CA LYS A 60 8.97 -3.77 12.58
C LYS A 60 7.86 -3.40 11.60
N ALA A 61 8.01 -2.30 10.88
CA ALA A 61 7.05 -1.85 9.88
C ALA A 61 6.94 -2.83 8.69
N LYS A 62 8.05 -3.52 8.36
CA LYS A 62 8.12 -4.52 7.29
C LYS A 62 6.99 -5.55 7.32
N GLY A 63 6.63 -6.07 8.49
CA GLY A 63 5.55 -7.06 8.63
C GLY A 63 4.16 -6.55 8.26
N PHE A 64 3.98 -5.25 8.09
CA PHE A 64 2.71 -4.60 7.78
C PHE A 64 2.61 -4.10 6.34
N PHE A 65 3.57 -4.47 5.48
CA PHE A 65 3.54 -4.13 4.07
C PHE A 65 2.70 -5.13 3.28
N ARG A 66 1.94 -4.61 2.32
CA ARG A 66 1.04 -5.41 1.49
C ARG A 66 0.95 -4.86 0.06
N ILE A 67 0.75 -5.78 -0.88
CA ILE A 67 0.41 -5.50 -2.27
C ILE A 67 -0.81 -6.38 -2.58
N ILE A 68 -1.94 -5.77 -2.91
CA ILE A 68 -3.20 -6.49 -3.12
C ILE A 68 -3.82 -6.00 -4.42
N VAL A 69 -4.22 -6.92 -5.29
CA VAL A 69 -5.18 -6.62 -6.37
C VAL A 69 -6.56 -6.83 -5.80
N ARG A 70 -7.26 -5.73 -5.53
CA ARG A 70 -8.64 -5.69 -5.04
C ARG A 70 -9.58 -5.95 -6.21
N LYS A 71 -10.40 -7.00 -6.11
CA LYS A 71 -11.37 -7.37 -7.15
C LYS A 71 -12.73 -6.72 -6.89
N GLY A 72 -13.31 -6.06 -7.90
CA GLY A 72 -14.65 -5.46 -7.77
C GLY A 72 -14.80 -4.46 -6.63
N TRP A 73 -13.76 -3.65 -6.35
CA TRP A 73 -13.77 -2.70 -5.24
C TRP A 73 -14.66 -1.49 -5.57
N LEU A 74 -15.89 -1.48 -5.05
CA LEU A 74 -16.76 -0.30 -5.01
C LEU A 74 -16.26 0.69 -3.96
N GLY A 75 -15.45 1.69 -4.31
CA GLY A 75 -15.18 2.76 -3.36
C GLY A 75 -14.21 3.87 -3.76
N PHE A 76 -14.82 5.03 -4.08
CA PHE A 76 -14.30 6.40 -4.06
C PHE A 76 -13.19 6.79 -5.07
N MET A 77 -13.54 6.83 -6.36
CA MET A 77 -13.22 7.97 -7.27
C MET A 77 -13.72 7.79 -8.72
N VAL A 78 -14.24 6.63 -9.12
CA VAL A 78 -14.60 6.39 -10.53
C VAL A 78 -16.06 5.92 -10.61
N ASN A 79 -16.89 6.71 -11.31
CA ASN A 79 -18.30 6.44 -11.60
C ASN A 79 -18.50 5.27 -12.60
N LYS A 80 -17.67 4.22 -12.54
CA LYS A 80 -17.79 3.06 -13.43
C LYS A 80 -17.49 1.75 -12.70
N GLU A 81 -18.49 0.87 -12.76
CA GLU A 81 -18.48 -0.59 -12.74
C GLU A 81 -17.18 -1.29 -12.31
N ASP A 82 -17.26 -2.17 -11.31
CA ASP A 82 -16.41 -3.36 -11.10
C ASP A 82 -14.96 -3.30 -11.62
N CYS A 83 -14.22 -2.24 -11.29
CA CYS A 83 -12.82 -2.10 -11.69
C CYS A 83 -11.89 -2.67 -10.63
N ASP A 84 -10.95 -3.50 -11.06
CA ASP A 84 -9.86 -3.97 -10.22
C ASP A 84 -8.91 -2.82 -9.86
N ILE A 85 -8.44 -2.80 -8.62
CA ILE A 85 -7.50 -1.79 -8.12
C ILE A 85 -6.28 -2.48 -7.51
N LEU A 86 -5.10 -1.91 -7.76
CA LEU A 86 -3.87 -2.30 -7.09
C LEU A 86 -3.67 -1.43 -5.83
N ASP A 87 -3.88 -2.02 -4.64
CA ASP A 87 -3.67 -1.43 -3.30
C ASP A 87 -2.26 -1.81 -2.79
N ILE A 88 -1.36 -0.83 -2.79
CA ILE A 88 0.00 -0.97 -2.25
C ILE A 88 0.09 -0.12 -0.99
N GLY A 89 0.47 -0.74 0.13
CA GLY A 89 0.46 0.00 1.39
C GLY A 89 1.30 -0.59 2.50
N ILE A 90 1.47 0.20 3.55
CA ILE A 90 2.09 -0.20 4.81
C ILE A 90 1.23 0.30 5.98
N HIS A 91 0.80 -0.63 6.83
CA HIS A 91 -0.25 -0.40 7.82
C HIS A 91 0.24 -0.05 9.22
N CYS A 92 1.55 0.14 9.42
CA CYS A 92 2.07 0.55 10.72
C CYS A 92 3.51 1.03 10.58
N VAL A 93 3.69 2.34 10.39
CA VAL A 93 4.99 2.99 10.53
C VAL A 93 4.95 3.82 11.81
N ARG A 94 5.79 3.48 12.80
CA ARG A 94 5.81 4.20 14.07
C ARG A 94 6.83 5.33 14.03
N ILE A 95 6.38 6.55 14.26
CA ILE A 95 7.22 7.74 14.35
C ILE A 95 6.90 8.39 15.68
N ARG A 96 7.88 8.41 16.60
CA ARG A 96 7.68 8.79 18.00
C ARG A 96 6.54 7.97 18.65
N ASP A 97 5.50 8.64 19.13
CA ASP A 97 4.35 8.10 19.82
C ASP A 97 3.17 7.76 18.89
N LYS A 98 3.20 8.19 17.61
CA LYS A 98 2.12 7.97 16.63
C LYS A 98 2.43 6.83 15.66
N LYS A 99 1.36 6.22 15.13
CA LYS A 99 1.44 5.29 13.99
C LYS A 99 0.89 5.95 12.74
N TYR A 100 1.54 5.64 11.62
CA TYR A 100 1.23 6.12 10.29
C TYR A 100 0.89 4.95 9.38
N TYR A 101 0.00 5.22 8.43
CA TYR A 101 -0.58 4.26 7.51
C TYR A 101 -0.51 4.86 6.11
N LEU A 102 0.00 4.09 5.16
CA LEU A 102 0.08 4.46 3.76
C LEU A 102 -0.74 3.48 2.94
N ASN A 103 -1.67 3.98 2.15
CA ASN A 103 -2.36 3.23 1.11
C ASN A 103 -2.28 4.01 -0.21
N LEU A 104 -1.75 3.36 -1.24
CA LEU A 104 -1.57 3.90 -2.58
C LEU A 104 -2.45 3.05 -3.49
N TYR A 105 -3.40 3.70 -4.15
CA TYR A 105 -4.35 3.05 -5.05
C TYR A 105 -3.98 3.35 -6.50
N LEU A 106 -3.74 2.29 -7.26
CA LEU A 106 -3.29 2.32 -8.64
C LEU A 106 -4.26 1.56 -9.54
N GLU A 107 -4.24 1.86 -10.84
CA GLU A 107 -4.93 1.04 -11.83
C GLU A 107 -4.37 -0.40 -11.84
N ALA A 108 -5.25 -1.41 -11.88
CA ALA A 108 -4.82 -2.80 -11.96
C ALA A 108 -3.99 -3.13 -13.21
N ALA A 109 -4.14 -2.37 -14.30
CA ALA A 109 -3.33 -2.50 -15.51
C ALA A 109 -1.81 -2.36 -15.24
N LEU A 110 -1.44 -1.62 -14.19
CA LEU A 110 -0.04 -1.44 -13.78
C LEU A 110 0.57 -2.68 -13.11
N LEU A 111 -0.21 -3.71 -12.82
CA LEU A 111 0.30 -4.96 -12.23
C LEU A 111 1.42 -5.59 -13.07
N LYS A 112 1.28 -5.59 -14.39
CA LYS A 112 2.30 -6.14 -15.30
C LYS A 112 3.60 -5.34 -15.22
N ALA A 113 3.51 -4.01 -15.11
CA ALA A 113 4.66 -3.14 -14.94
C ALA A 113 5.33 -3.37 -13.57
N LEU A 114 4.54 -3.50 -12.51
CA LEU A 114 5.03 -3.81 -11.16
C LEU A 114 5.81 -5.14 -11.14
N LYS A 115 5.25 -6.23 -11.69
CA LYS A 115 5.90 -7.55 -11.75
C LYS A 115 7.17 -7.60 -12.60
N ARG A 116 7.30 -6.70 -13.59
CA ARG A 116 8.53 -6.56 -14.39
C ARG A 116 9.64 -5.86 -13.61
N ARG A 117 9.29 -4.90 -12.76
CA ARG A 117 10.24 -4.10 -11.99
C ARG A 117 10.65 -4.76 -10.68
N PHE A 118 9.73 -5.45 -10.02
CA PHE A 118 9.94 -6.05 -8.70
C PHE A 118 9.67 -7.55 -8.75
N ALA A 119 10.52 -8.31 -8.06
CA ALA A 119 10.39 -9.75 -7.98
C ALA A 119 9.24 -10.14 -7.04
N LEU A 120 8.05 -10.31 -7.60
CA LEU A 120 6.82 -10.66 -6.87
C LEU A 120 6.45 -12.14 -7.02
N THR A 121 5.71 -12.64 -6.04
CA THR A 121 5.04 -13.93 -6.09
C THR A 121 3.60 -13.81 -5.63
N GLU A 122 2.71 -14.51 -6.31
CA GLU A 122 1.34 -14.72 -5.85
C GLU A 122 1.32 -15.90 -4.88
N LYS A 123 0.60 -15.76 -3.77
CA LYS A 123 0.18 -16.92 -3.00
C LYS A 123 -1.33 -16.99 -3.11
N LEU A 124 -1.83 -17.98 -3.84
CA LEU A 124 -3.24 -18.35 -3.75
C LEU A 124 -3.46 -18.83 -2.32
N CYS A 125 -4.32 -18.14 -1.56
CA CYS A 125 -4.82 -18.70 -0.31
C CYS A 125 -5.68 -19.91 -0.68
N SER A 126 -5.06 -21.09 -0.63
CA SER A 126 -5.72 -22.40 -0.56
C SER A 126 -6.47 -22.53 0.76
#